data_AF-A0A2A5EH53-F1
#
_entry.id   AF-A0A2A5EH53-F1
#
_cell.length_a   1.000
_cell.length_b   1.000
_cell.length_c   1.000
_cell.angle_alpha   90.00
_cell.angle_beta   90.00
_cell.angle_gamma   90.00
#
_symmetry.space_group_name_H-M   'P 1'
#
loop_
_entity.id
_entity.type
_entity.pdbx_description
1 polymer ?
#
loop_
_entity_poly.entity_id
_entity_poly.type
_entity_poly.pdbx_seq_one_letter_code
_entity_poly.pdbx_strand_id
1 'polypeptide(L)'
;MKYFLPFVALVVLLSFSTVEQDKGLAKVNQYSSMYIYVDSKPIDDYDIVGVVKARVGITGVSYKDLRDKLLIKAKKMYPHADGIILRMGSSGSVSYGDAIKFKD
;
A
#
# COMPACT_ATOMS: atom_id res chain seq x y z
N MET A 1 10.60 -21.31 49.00
CA MET A 1 10.05 -20.05 48.44
C MET A 1 11.05 -19.20 47.65
N LYS A 2 12.38 -19.44 47.72
CA LYS A 2 13.42 -18.63 47.07
C LYS A 2 13.30 -18.50 45.53
N TYR A 3 12.71 -19.50 44.86
CA TYR A 3 12.57 -19.53 43.40
C TYR A 3 11.16 -19.15 42.89
N PHE A 4 10.23 -18.81 43.78
CA PHE A 4 8.87 -18.47 43.38
C PHE A 4 8.81 -17.14 42.61
N LEU A 5 9.54 -16.14 43.08
CA LEU A 5 9.62 -14.82 42.46
C LEU A 5 10.25 -14.83 41.05
N PRO A 6 11.42 -15.47 40.81
CA PRO A 6 11.99 -15.55 39.46
C PRO A 6 11.14 -16.42 38.52
N PHE A 7 10.42 -17.42 39.03
CA PHE A 7 9.50 -18.23 38.23
C PHE A 7 8.30 -17.42 37.72
N VAL A 8 7.68 -16.59 38.58
CA VAL A 8 6.59 -15.69 38.18
C VAL A 8 7.07 -14.67 37.15
N ALA A 9 8.27 -14.10 37.32
CA ALA A 9 8.85 -13.16 36.36
C ALA A 9 9.06 -13.79 34.97
N LEU A 10 9.51 -15.05 34.91
CA LEU A 10 9.70 -15.78 33.65
C LEU A 10 8.37 -16.03 32.93
N VAL A 11 7.31 -16.39 33.65
CA VAL A 11 5.97 -16.63 33.07
C VAL A 11 5.37 -15.33 32.52
N VAL A 12 5.59 -14.20 33.20
CA VAL A 12 5.13 -12.88 32.71
C VAL A 12 5.87 -12.48 31.43
N LEU A 13 7.18 -12.72 31.34
CA LEU A 13 7.96 -12.43 30.12
C LEU A 13 7.52 -13.27 28.91
N LEU A 14 7.13 -14.52 29.13
CA LEU A 14 6.60 -15.40 28.08
C LEU A 14 5.16 -15.06 27.67
N SER A 15 4.41 -14.31 28.50
CA SER A 15 3.03 -13.93 28.19
C SER A 15 2.92 -12.83 27.13
N PHE A 16 4.01 -12.11 26.83
CA PHE A 16 4.06 -11.08 25.78
C PHE A 16 4.55 -11.60 24.42
N SER A 17 4.92 -12.88 24.30
CA SER A 17 5.56 -13.40 23.07
C SER A 17 4.58 -13.81 21.96
N THR A 18 3.28 -13.56 22.11
CA THR A 18 2.35 -13.68 21.00
C THR A 18 2.31 -12.36 20.24
N VAL A 19 3.33 -12.13 19.40
CA VAL A 19 3.17 -11.19 18.29
C VAL A 19 2.14 -11.84 17.37
N GLU A 20 0.86 -11.52 17.57
CA GLU A 20 -0.13 -11.76 16.54
C GLU A 20 0.37 -11.04 15.29
N GLN A 21 0.77 -11.82 14.28
CA GLN A 21 1.02 -11.27 12.96
C GLN A 21 -0.31 -10.70 12.48
N ASP A 22 -0.42 -9.37 12.56
CA ASP A 22 -1.55 -8.66 11.97
C ASP A 22 -1.52 -8.91 10.47
N LYS A 23 -2.41 -9.78 10.01
CA LYS A 23 -2.56 -10.18 8.61
C LYS A 23 -3.07 -9.02 7.75
N GLY A 24 -3.51 -7.90 8.36
CA GLY A 24 -3.86 -6.65 7.69
C GLY A 24 -2.67 -5.77 7.36
N LEU A 25 -1.48 -6.04 7.92
CA LEU A 25 -0.26 -5.28 7.67
C LEU A 25 0.59 -5.95 6.59
N ALA A 26 0.91 -5.19 5.56
CA ALA A 26 1.83 -5.62 4.51
C ALA A 26 2.82 -4.51 4.16
N LYS A 27 4.06 -4.89 3.84
CA LYS A 27 5.03 -3.96 3.26
C LYS A 27 4.68 -3.72 1.81
N VAL A 28 4.45 -2.46 1.48
CA VAL A 28 4.06 -2.02 0.14
C VAL A 28 5.29 -1.85 -0.73
N ASN A 29 5.18 -2.24 -2.00
CA ASN A 29 6.24 -2.04 -2.97
C ASN A 29 6.31 -0.58 -3.42
N GLN A 30 7.53 -0.10 -3.64
CA GLN A 30 7.79 1.18 -4.28
C GLN A 30 8.28 0.97 -5.71
N TYR A 31 7.74 1.75 -6.65
CA TYR A 31 8.30 1.87 -7.99
C TYR A 31 8.43 3.34 -8.35
N SER A 32 9.57 3.73 -8.93
CA SER A 32 9.84 5.12 -9.32
C SER A 32 9.63 6.14 -8.19
N SER A 33 9.94 5.76 -6.96
CA SER A 33 9.76 6.56 -5.73
C SER A 33 8.30 6.83 -5.33
N MET A 34 7.35 6.05 -5.84
CA MET A 34 5.96 6.08 -5.39
C MET A 34 5.57 4.75 -4.76
N TYR A 35 4.91 4.79 -3.60
CA TYR A 35 4.24 3.64 -3.00
C TYR A 35 3.03 3.22 -3.85
N ILE A 36 2.86 1.93 -4.11
CA ILE A 36 1.76 1.43 -4.95
C ILE A 36 0.79 0.60 -4.15
N TYR A 37 -0.45 1.04 -4.10
CA TYR A 37 -1.55 0.34 -3.46
C TYR A 37 -2.47 -0.25 -4.53
N VAL A 38 -2.74 -1.55 -4.43
CA VAL A 38 -3.66 -2.28 -5.31
C VAL A 38 -4.57 -3.10 -4.42
N ASP A 39 -5.87 -2.88 -4.53
CA ASP A 39 -6.89 -3.48 -3.66
C ASP A 39 -6.58 -3.29 -2.15
N SER A 40 -5.85 -2.23 -1.84
CA SER A 40 -5.39 -1.86 -0.51
C SER A 40 -5.35 -0.34 -0.34
N LYS A 41 -5.19 0.11 0.90
CA LYS A 41 -5.07 1.52 1.26
C LYS A 41 -3.92 1.69 2.26
N PRO A 42 -3.29 2.87 2.30
CA PRO A 42 -2.38 3.18 3.38
C PRO A 42 -3.10 3.19 4.73
N ILE A 43 -2.33 2.88 5.77
CA ILE A 43 -2.77 2.94 7.16
C ILE A 43 -2.65 4.37 7.68
N ASP A 44 -1.56 5.03 7.32
CA ASP A 44 -1.31 6.43 7.66
C ASP A 44 -2.31 7.34 6.95
N ASP A 45 -2.59 8.49 7.55
CA ASP A 45 -3.48 9.48 6.95
C ASP A 45 -2.86 10.10 5.69
N TYR A 46 -3.70 10.34 4.69
CA TYR A 46 -3.27 10.90 3.41
C TYR A 46 -4.34 11.81 2.81
N ASP A 47 -3.89 12.68 1.91
CA ASP A 47 -4.75 13.46 1.03
C ASP A 47 -4.62 12.96 -0.42
N ILE A 48 -5.74 12.99 -1.15
CA ILE A 48 -5.75 12.71 -2.59
C ILE A 48 -5.36 14.00 -3.30
N VAL A 49 -4.15 14.05 -3.85
CA VAL A 49 -3.63 15.22 -4.59
C VAL A 49 -4.09 15.24 -6.05
N GLY A 50 -4.60 14.12 -6.56
CA GLY A 50 -5.33 14.10 -7.82
C GLY A 50 -5.55 12.71 -8.39
N VAL A 51 -6.23 12.65 -9.53
CA VAL A 51 -6.64 11.39 -10.17
C VAL A 51 -6.07 11.32 -11.58
N VAL A 52 -5.46 10.19 -11.93
CA VAL A 52 -5.01 9.87 -13.28
C VAL A 52 -5.82 8.73 -13.86
N LYS A 53 -5.95 8.72 -15.19
CA LYS A 53 -6.70 7.68 -15.91
C LYS A 53 -5.90 7.08 -17.05
N ALA A 54 -6.08 5.78 -17.28
CA ALA A 54 -5.52 5.05 -18.39
C ALA A 54 -6.61 4.15 -18.99
N ARG A 55 -6.77 4.23 -20.32
CA ARG A 55 -7.60 3.27 -21.06
C ARG A 55 -6.80 1.99 -21.29
N VAL A 56 -7.43 0.87 -20.98
CA VAL A 56 -7.00 -0.48 -21.36
C VAL A 56 -7.49 -0.74 -22.78
N GLY A 57 -6.62 -1.16 -23.69
CA GLY A 57 -7.03 -1.57 -25.04
C GLY A 57 -7.85 -2.87 -25.00
N ILE A 58 -8.65 -3.12 -26.04
CA ILE A 58 -9.48 -4.32 -26.17
C ILE A 58 -8.60 -5.60 -26.25
N THR A 59 -7.37 -5.46 -26.74
CA THR A 59 -6.35 -6.50 -26.71
C THR A 59 -5.63 -6.45 -25.36
N GLY A 60 -5.75 -7.50 -24.55
CA GLY A 60 -5.30 -7.57 -23.15
C GLY A 60 -3.99 -6.85 -22.87
N VAL A 61 -4.09 -5.68 -22.22
CA VAL A 61 -2.93 -4.95 -21.71
C VAL A 61 -2.51 -5.62 -20.40
N SER A 62 -1.22 -5.91 -20.24
CA SER A 62 -0.74 -6.50 -19.01
C SER A 62 -0.91 -5.54 -17.83
N TYR A 63 -1.09 -6.09 -16.63
CA TYR A 63 -1.11 -5.30 -15.39
C TYR A 63 0.12 -4.38 -15.30
N LYS A 64 1.30 -4.90 -15.67
CA LYS A 64 2.56 -4.15 -15.62
C LYS A 64 2.51 -2.90 -16.50
N ASP A 65 2.07 -3.03 -17.74
CA ASP A 65 2.02 -1.89 -18.67
C ASP A 65 1.01 -0.84 -18.22
N LEU A 66 -0.14 -1.28 -17.70
CA LEU A 66 -1.16 -0.39 -17.17
C LEU A 66 -0.68 0.36 -15.92
N ARG A 67 -0.09 -0.37 -14.98
CA ARG A 67 0.52 0.15 -13.76
C ARG A 67 1.58 1.20 -14.11
N ASP A 68 2.53 0.85 -14.97
CA ASP A 68 3.63 1.75 -15.34
C ASP A 68 3.10 3.02 -16.04
N LYS A 69 2.08 2.89 -16.88
CA LYS A 69 1.42 4.04 -17.54
C LYS A 69 0.72 4.96 -16.54
N LEU A 70 0.06 4.40 -15.52
CA LEU A 70 -0.58 5.20 -14.47
C LEU A 70 0.46 5.87 -13.58
N LEU A 71 1.54 5.17 -13.19
CA LEU A 71 2.64 5.78 -12.41
C LEU A 71 3.31 6.92 -13.16
N ILE A 72 3.67 6.72 -14.43
CA ILE A 72 4.32 7.77 -15.23
C ILE A 72 3.42 9.01 -15.31
N LYS A 73 2.11 8.83 -15.49
CA LYS A 73 1.15 9.95 -15.49
C LYS A 73 1.05 10.61 -14.13
N ALA A 74 0.93 9.84 -13.06
CA ALA A 74 0.81 10.38 -11.70
C ALA A 74 2.05 11.18 -11.33
N LYS A 75 3.26 10.64 -11.57
CA LYS A 75 4.52 11.35 -11.32
C LYS A 75 4.69 12.60 -12.16
N LYS A 76 4.22 12.59 -13.42
CA LYS A 76 4.28 13.77 -14.30
C LYS A 76 3.32 14.88 -13.87
N MET A 77 2.11 14.52 -13.44
CA MET A 77 1.06 15.50 -13.09
C MET A 77 1.15 15.95 -11.62
N TYR A 78 1.60 15.06 -10.73
CA TYR A 78 1.66 15.24 -9.29
C TYR A 78 3.05 14.81 -8.79
N PRO A 79 4.11 15.57 -9.09
CA PRO A 79 5.48 15.19 -8.77
C PRO A 79 5.77 15.10 -7.25
N HIS A 80 4.93 15.71 -6.43
CA HIS A 80 5.05 15.70 -4.98
C HIS A 80 4.26 14.57 -4.31
N ALA A 81 3.55 13.74 -5.08
CA ALA A 81 2.81 12.59 -4.55
C ALA A 81 3.76 11.52 -4.01
N ASP A 82 3.42 10.97 -2.85
CA ASP A 82 4.20 9.89 -2.23
C ASP A 82 3.75 8.52 -2.72
N GLY A 83 2.48 8.38 -3.11
CA GLY A 83 1.91 7.10 -3.51
C GLY A 83 0.81 7.20 -4.55
N ILE A 84 0.39 6.03 -5.04
CA ILE A 84 -0.74 5.88 -5.95
C ILE A 84 -1.61 4.70 -5.53
N ILE A 85 -2.92 4.92 -5.47
CA ILE A 85 -3.92 3.87 -5.26
C ILE A 85 -4.53 3.51 -6.62
N LEU A 86 -4.29 2.30 -7.08
CA LEU A 86 -4.77 1.82 -8.38
C LEU A 86 -6.16 1.24 -8.25
N ARG A 87 -7.08 1.75 -9.07
CA ARG A 87 -8.44 1.24 -9.25
C ARG A 87 -8.56 0.66 -10.66
N MET A 88 -8.37 -0.64 -10.76
CA MET A 88 -8.35 -1.35 -12.04
C MET A 88 -9.77 -1.51 -12.58
N GLY A 89 -9.99 -1.09 -13.83
CA GLY A 89 -11.23 -1.37 -14.54
C GLY A 89 -11.24 -2.80 -15.09
N SER A 90 -12.43 -3.34 -15.36
CA SER A 90 -12.62 -4.58 -16.11
C SER A 90 -12.19 -4.44 -17.57
N SER A 91 -12.08 -5.55 -18.31
CA SER A 91 -11.67 -5.55 -19.73
C SER A 91 -12.46 -4.54 -20.56
N GLY A 92 -11.77 -3.68 -21.30
CA GLY A 92 -12.35 -2.58 -22.09
C GLY A 92 -12.71 -1.31 -21.31
N SER A 93 -12.49 -1.28 -19.99
CA SER A 93 -12.81 -0.14 -19.13
C SER A 93 -11.62 0.81 -18.90
N VAL A 94 -11.92 1.97 -18.33
CA VAL A 94 -10.91 2.93 -17.87
C VAL A 94 -10.44 2.49 -16.49
N SER A 95 -9.12 2.39 -16.31
CA SER A 95 -8.49 2.23 -15.00
C SER A 95 -8.04 3.58 -14.48
N TYR A 96 -8.14 3.75 -13.17
CA TYR A 96 -7.81 4.99 -12.47
C TYR A 96 -6.65 4.77 -11.50
N GLY A 97 -5.95 5.85 -11.19
CA GLY A 97 -4.93 5.89 -10.16
C GLY A 97 -5.09 7.17 -9.37
N ASP A 98 -5.32 7.06 -8.07
CA ASP A 98 -5.42 8.21 -7.17
C ASP A 98 -4.04 8.49 -6.60
N ALA A 99 -3.45 9.62 -6.98
CA ALA A 99 -2.18 10.07 -6.42
C ALA A 99 -2.44 10.61 -5.01
N ILE A 100 -1.64 10.15 -4.06
CA ILE A 100 -1.77 10.48 -2.64
C ILE A 100 -0.51 11.14 -2.10
N LYS A 101 -0.69 11.98 -1.10
CA LYS A 101 0.36 12.58 -0.28
C LYS A 101 0.08 12.22 1.17
N PHE A 102 1.07 11.71 1.88
CA PHE A 102 0.91 11.44 3.31
C PHE A 102 0.83 12.74 4.08
N LYS A 103 -0.01 12.75 5.12
CA LYS A 103 0.00 13.82 6.12
C LYS A 103 1.19 13.58 7.03
N ASP A 104 1.96 14.63 7.26
CA ASP A 104 3.03 14.62 8.27
C ASP A 104 2.43 14.57 9.69
#